data_AF-A0A2G2PIB7-F1
#
_entry.id   AF-A0A2G2PIB7-F1
#
_cell.length_a   1.000
_cell.length_b   1.000
_cell.length_c   1.000
_cell.angle_alpha   90.00
_cell.angle_beta   90.00
_cell.angle_gamma   90.00
#
_symmetry.space_group_name_H-M   'P 1'
#
loop_
_entity.id
_entity.type
_entity.pdbx_description
1 polymer ?
#
loop_
_entity_poly.entity_id
_entity_poly.type
_entity_poly.pdbx_seq_one_letter_code
_entity_poly.pdbx_strand_id
1 'polypeptide(L)'
;MTHEQLKQKALKNVDVKKEYDDLDLEFQLLNEMLHARKGAGLNQSQVADLMGTKQAAITRLESALSSGLHSPSIATLKKYALAVGCHLDIKFVHNKVAVS
;
A
#
# COMPACT_ATOMS: atom_id res chain seq x y z
N MET A 1 15.51 -0.95 20.07
CA MET A 1 14.92 -1.96 19.17
C MET A 1 14.36 -1.24 17.96
N THR A 2 14.68 -1.69 16.75
CA THR A 2 14.16 -1.11 15.50
C THR A 2 12.81 -1.72 15.14
N HIS A 3 12.04 -1.03 14.28
CA HIS A 3 10.75 -1.53 13.77
C HIS A 3 10.87 -2.93 13.14
N GLU A 4 11.93 -3.17 12.37
CA GLU A 4 12.28 -4.48 11.80
C GLU A 4 12.45 -5.58 12.86
N GLN A 5 13.09 -5.27 13.99
CA GLN A 5 13.32 -6.24 15.06
C GLN A 5 12.05 -6.57 15.84
N LEU A 6 11.12 -5.62 15.97
CA LEU A 6 9.80 -5.86 16.55
C LEU A 6 8.94 -6.74 15.65
N LYS A 7 8.92 -6.43 14.34
CA LYS A 7 8.20 -7.17 13.31
C LYS A 7 8.63 -8.64 13.26
N GLN A 8 9.93 -8.93 13.18
CA GLN A 8 10.43 -10.31 13.13
C GLN A 8 10.08 -11.14 14.37
N LYS A 9 9.94 -10.50 15.53
CA LYS A 9 9.59 -11.20 16.78
C LYS A 9 8.09 -11.48 16.87
N ALA A 10 7.25 -10.58 16.34
CA ALA A 10 5.80 -10.73 16.29
C ALA A 10 5.34 -11.80 15.27
N LEU A 11 6.00 -11.88 14.11
CA LEU A 11 5.68 -12.85 13.02
C LEU A 11 5.97 -14.32 13.35
N LYS A 12 6.57 -14.61 14.50
CA LYS A 12 6.80 -15.99 14.97
C LYS A 12 5.53 -16.64 15.52
N ASN A 13 4.50 -15.87 15.85
CA ASN A 13 3.20 -16.39 16.24
C ASN A 13 2.34 -16.59 14.99
N VAL A 14 1.76 -17.78 14.81
CA VAL A 14 0.96 -18.15 13.63
C VAL A 14 -0.31 -17.31 13.49
N ASP A 15 -0.97 -16.96 14.59
CA ASP A 15 -2.19 -16.13 14.54
C ASP A 15 -1.85 -14.69 14.18
N VAL A 16 -0.76 -14.16 14.76
CA VAL A 16 -0.23 -12.83 14.42
C VAL A 16 0.29 -12.81 12.99
N LYS A 17 0.90 -13.90 12.51
CA LYS A 17 1.38 -14.02 11.14
C LYS A 17 0.22 -14.02 10.16
N LYS A 18 -0.89 -14.69 10.48
CA LYS A 18 -2.08 -14.72 9.61
C LYS A 18 -2.77 -13.36 9.52
N GLU A 19 -2.94 -12.66 10.64
CA GLU A 19 -3.45 -11.28 10.64
C GLU A 19 -2.48 -10.29 9.99
N TYR A 20 -1.18 -10.55 10.11
CA TYR A 20 -0.14 -9.77 9.42
C TYR A 20 -0.11 -10.03 7.90
N ASP A 21 -0.32 -11.28 7.49
CA ASP A 21 -0.43 -11.69 6.09
C ASP A 21 -1.73 -11.13 5.47
N ASP A 22 -2.81 -10.98 6.24
CA ASP A 22 -4.01 -10.25 5.82
C ASP A 22 -3.78 -8.72 5.79
N LEU A 23 -2.95 -8.17 6.70
CA LEU A 23 -2.44 -6.79 6.63
C LEU A 23 -1.44 -6.57 5.48
N ASP A 24 -0.99 -7.62 4.81
CA ASP A 24 0.06 -7.56 3.78
C ASP A 24 -0.41 -6.82 2.54
N LEU A 25 -1.70 -6.88 2.18
CA LEU A 25 -2.17 -6.29 0.94
C LEU A 25 -2.10 -4.76 0.94
N GLU A 26 -2.57 -4.09 2.00
CA GLU A 26 -2.48 -2.64 2.13
C GLU A 26 -1.03 -2.17 2.22
N PHE A 27 -0.18 -2.90 2.95
CA PHE A 27 1.25 -2.60 3.04
C PHE A 27 1.98 -2.80 1.72
N GLN A 28 1.69 -3.88 0.98
CA GLN A 28 2.20 -4.12 -0.36
C GLN A 28 1.77 -3.00 -1.31
N LEU A 29 0.48 -2.63 -1.29
CA LEU A 29 -0.04 -1.55 -2.11
C LEU A 29 0.64 -0.22 -1.79
N LEU A 30 0.83 0.11 -0.50
CA LEU A 30 1.56 1.31 -0.09
C LEU A 30 3.00 1.29 -0.60
N ASN A 31 3.71 0.17 -0.43
CA ASN A 31 5.09 0.03 -0.91
C ASN A 31 5.17 0.22 -2.42
N GLU A 32 4.25 -0.36 -3.19
CA GLU A 32 4.19 -0.20 -4.64
C GLU A 32 3.95 1.26 -5.03
N MET A 33 3.01 1.94 -4.36
CA MET A 33 2.74 3.36 -4.57
C MET A 33 3.96 4.24 -4.28
N LEU A 34 4.65 4.00 -3.16
CA LEU A 34 5.85 4.75 -2.78
C LEU A 34 7.01 4.48 -3.74
N HIS A 35 7.16 3.23 -4.22
CA HIS A 35 8.17 2.86 -5.19
C HIS A 35 7.91 3.54 -6.54
N ALA A 36 6.67 3.51 -7.05
CA ALA A 36 6.28 4.20 -8.27
C ALA A 36 6.48 5.72 -8.17
N ARG A 37 6.07 6.35 -7.05
CA ARG A 37 6.29 7.77 -6.79
C ARG A 37 7.78 8.14 -6.77
N LYS A 38 8.61 7.31 -6.13
CA LYS A 38 10.06 7.49 -6.10
C LYS A 38 10.67 7.33 -7.51
N GLY A 39 10.22 6.35 -8.28
CA GLY A 39 10.63 6.13 -9.67
C GLY A 39 10.29 7.32 -10.58
N ALA A 40 9.15 7.98 -10.32
CA ALA A 40 8.76 9.21 -11.01
C ALA A 40 9.50 10.47 -10.51
N GLY A 41 10.29 10.38 -9.43
CA GLY A 41 11.01 11.52 -8.84
C GLY A 41 10.10 12.56 -8.17
N LEU A 42 8.88 12.16 -7.76
CA LEU A 42 7.87 13.09 -7.25
C LEU A 42 7.80 13.10 -5.71
N ASN A 43 7.60 14.28 -5.14
CA ASN A 43 7.18 14.43 -3.74
C ASN A 43 5.65 14.40 -3.60
N GLN A 44 5.14 14.31 -2.36
CA GLN A 44 3.70 14.22 -2.10
C GLN A 44 2.89 15.43 -2.62
N SER A 45 3.47 16.64 -2.59
CA SER A 45 2.80 17.85 -3.09
C SER A 45 2.64 17.79 -4.60
N GLN A 46 3.68 17.38 -5.32
CA GLN A 46 3.63 17.27 -6.78
C GLN A 46 2.61 16.22 -7.23
N VAL A 47 2.53 15.07 -6.53
CA VAL A 47 1.48 14.07 -6.79
C VAL A 47 0.10 14.67 -6.53
N ALA A 48 -0.06 15.45 -5.46
CA ALA A 48 -1.33 16.11 -5.16
C ALA A 48 -1.76 17.06 -6.28
N ASP A 49 -0.83 17.87 -6.80
CA ASP A 49 -1.06 18.80 -7.91
C ASP A 49 -1.52 18.05 -9.17
N LEU A 50 -0.83 16.95 -9.52
CA LEU A 50 -1.18 16.11 -10.68
C LEU A 50 -2.53 15.40 -10.50
N MET A 51 -2.90 15.06 -9.28
CA MET A 51 -4.20 14.47 -8.95
C MET A 51 -5.32 15.51 -8.80
N GLY A 52 -5.01 16.81 -8.85
CA GLY A 52 -5.96 17.89 -8.61
C GLY A 52 -6.51 17.90 -7.18
N THR A 53 -5.66 17.59 -6.19
CA THR A 53 -6.03 17.52 -4.76
C THR A 53 -5.00 18.23 -3.87
N LYS A 54 -5.22 18.22 -2.56
CA LYS A 54 -4.30 18.82 -1.58
C LYS A 54 -3.28 17.79 -1.08
N GLN A 55 -2.07 18.22 -0.74
CA GLN A 55 -1.04 17.34 -0.16
C GLN A 55 -1.55 16.51 1.03
N ALA A 56 -2.36 17.11 1.92
CA ALA A 56 -2.96 16.41 3.06
C ALA A 56 -3.86 15.23 2.65
N ALA A 57 -4.46 15.26 1.45
CA ALA A 57 -5.21 14.12 0.92
C ALA A 57 -4.29 12.97 0.50
N ILE A 58 -3.10 13.26 -0.02
CA ILE A 58 -2.06 12.26 -0.33
C ILE A 58 -1.49 11.68 0.96
N THR A 59 -1.18 12.52 1.95
CA THR A 59 -0.73 12.04 3.27
C THR A 59 -1.76 11.11 3.89
N ARG A 60 -3.05 11.50 3.86
CA ARG A 60 -4.14 10.65 4.39
C ARG A 60 -4.28 9.34 3.61
N LEU A 61 -4.12 9.38 2.29
CA LEU A 61 -4.15 8.18 1.44
C LEU A 61 -3.02 7.21 1.81
N GLU A 62 -1.79 7.70 1.92
CA GLU A 62 -0.64 6.87 2.30
C GLU A 62 -0.76 6.36 3.74
N SER A 63 -1.29 7.17 4.68
CA SER A 63 -1.48 6.75 6.08
C SER A 63 -2.64 5.76 6.28
N ALA A 64 -3.69 5.83 5.46
CA ALA A 64 -4.81 4.90 5.51
C ALA A 64 -4.33 3.46 5.21
N LEU A 65 -3.46 3.33 4.21
CA LEU A 65 -2.84 2.05 3.86
C LEU A 65 -1.86 1.56 4.94
N SER A 66 -1.10 2.45 5.58
CA SER A 66 -0.15 2.05 6.64
C SER A 66 -0.82 1.64 7.96
N SER A 67 -2.06 2.07 8.20
CA SER A 67 -2.80 1.84 9.44
C SER A 67 -3.86 0.74 9.34
N GLY A 68 -4.08 0.19 8.14
CA GLY A 68 -5.13 -0.79 7.86
C GLY A 68 -6.54 -0.24 8.04
N LEU A 69 -6.70 1.08 8.19
CA LEU A 69 -7.97 1.75 8.40
C LEU A 69 -8.44 2.39 7.09
N HIS A 70 -9.56 1.86 6.56
CA HIS A 70 -10.26 2.31 5.36
C HIS A 70 -9.42 2.27 4.07
N SER A 71 -9.57 1.19 3.31
CA SER A 71 -8.90 1.02 2.02
C SER A 71 -9.38 2.07 0.99
N PRO A 72 -8.46 2.70 0.24
CA PRO A 72 -8.84 3.66 -0.79
C PRO A 72 -9.61 3.00 -1.94
N SER A 73 -10.48 3.79 -2.57
CA SER A 73 -11.23 3.30 -3.74
C SER A 73 -10.29 2.97 -4.91
N ILE A 74 -10.68 2.01 -5.75
CA ILE A 74 -10.00 1.70 -7.01
C ILE A 74 -9.86 2.95 -7.89
N ALA A 75 -10.86 3.84 -7.89
CA ALA A 75 -10.81 5.10 -8.63
C ALA A 75 -9.69 6.02 -8.13
N THR A 76 -9.46 6.07 -6.81
CA THR A 76 -8.36 6.81 -6.19
C THR A 76 -7.01 6.22 -6.61
N LEU A 77 -6.87 4.90 -6.53
CA LEU A 77 -5.64 4.19 -6.91
C LEU A 77 -5.31 4.41 -8.39
N LYS A 78 -6.31 4.35 -9.27
CA LYS A 78 -6.14 4.64 -10.70
C LYS A 78 -5.64 6.06 -10.95
N LYS A 79 -6.20 7.07 -10.26
CA LYS A 79 -5.75 8.47 -10.38
C LYS A 79 -4.31 8.65 -9.88
N TYR A 80 -3.96 8.01 -8.76
CA TYR A 80 -2.59 8.05 -8.24
C TYR A 80 -1.62 7.42 -9.22
N ALA A 81 -1.93 6.23 -9.75
CA ALA A 81 -1.11 5.56 -10.75
C ALA A 81 -0.85 6.47 -11.96
N LEU A 82 -1.89 7.11 -12.51
CA LEU A 82 -1.73 8.05 -13.62
C LEU A 82 -0.83 9.25 -13.26
N ALA A 83 -0.97 9.80 -12.04
CA ALA A 83 -0.15 10.91 -11.59
C ALA A 83 1.34 10.57 -11.48
N VAL A 84 1.67 9.31 -11.19
CA VAL A 84 3.07 8.83 -11.13
C VAL A 84 3.55 8.20 -12.45
N GLY A 85 2.79 8.35 -13.54
CA GLY A 85 3.17 7.82 -14.86
C GLY A 85 2.99 6.31 -15.02
N CYS A 86 2.13 5.69 -14.21
CA CYS A 86 1.79 4.27 -14.22
C CYS A 86 0.32 4.03 -14.60
N HIS A 87 -0.06 2.75 -14.70
CA HIS A 87 -1.46 2.32 -14.76
C HIS A 87 -1.71 1.26 -13.67
N LEU A 88 -2.97 1.09 -13.28
CA LEU A 88 -3.37 0.09 -12.30
C LEU A 88 -3.63 -1.25 -13.01
N ASP A 89 -2.88 -2.29 -12.64
CA ASP A 89 -3.07 -3.69 -13.07
C ASP A 89 -3.50 -4.52 -11.85
N ILE A 90 -4.59 -5.29 -11.97
CA ILE A 90 -5.17 -6.08 -10.87
C ILE A 90 -5.29 -7.53 -11.33
N LYS A 91 -4.73 -8.46 -10.55
CA LYS A 91 -4.74 -9.89 -10.84
C LYS A 91 -5.27 -10.68 -9.65
N PHE A 92 -6.15 -11.64 -9.93
CA PHE A 92 -6.57 -12.64 -8.95
C PHE A 92 -5.58 -13.80 -8.96
N VAL A 93 -5.03 -14.12 -7.80
CA VAL A 93 -4.13 -15.27 -7.63
C VAL A 93 -4.88 -16.34 -6.85
N HIS A 94 -4.90 -17.57 -7.38
CA HIS A 94 -5.56 -18.68 -6.71
C HIS A 94 -4.69 -19.17 -5.54
N ASN A 95 -5.28 -19.23 -4.35
CA ASN A 95 -4.64 -19.87 -3.22
C ASN A 95 -4.49 -21.36 -3.51
N LYS A 96 -3.33 -21.94 -3.19
CA LYS A 96 -3.17 -23.39 -3.20
C LYS A 96 -4.10 -23.96 -2.12
N VAL A 97 -5.20 -24.57 -2.52
CA VAL A 97 -6.02 -25.36 -1.62
C VAL A 97 -5.15 -26.54 -1.18
N ALA A 98 -4.80 -26.59 0.10
CA ALA A 98 -4.28 -27.81 0.69
C ALA A 98 -5.43 -28.82 0.64
N VAL A 99 -5.44 -29.66 -0.40
CA VAL A 99 -6.24 -30.87 -0.39
C VAL A 99 -5.67 -31.74 0.72
N SER A 100 -6.57 -32.12 1.63
CA SER A 100 -6.31 -32.86 2.87
C SER A 100 -5.55 -34.16 2.67
#